data_AF-A0A7T8K0V2-F1
#
_entry.id   AF-A0A7T8K0V2-F1
#
_cell.length_a   1.000
_cell.length_b   1.000
_cell.length_c   1.000
_cell.angle_alpha   90.00
_cell.angle_beta   90.00
_cell.angle_gamma   90.00
#
_symmetry.space_group_name_H-M   'P 1'
#
loop_
_entity.id
_entity.type
_entity.pdbx_description
1 polymer ?
#
loop_
_entity_poly.entity_id
_entity_poly.type
_entity_poly.pdbx_seq_one_letter_code
_entity_poly.pdbx_strand_id
1 'polypeptide(L)'
;MDHLRRLKDGKLLLGQQSGFTKYPCFICMWDSRDRVQHYVKKEWPARDQLVPGARNIIHEPFVDREKILIPPLHLKLGLMKQFTRALDKDGRCFNYLCRAFPRLTSEKVKAGIFNGPQIRKLIKDTEFQNSMNTLECAAWKSFVQVVNNFLGNTKAANHARLISTMIEAFQKLGCLMSIKMHFLFSHMEKFPENLGAMSDEQGERFHQDMRQIEERYQGRWDAVMMADYCWSLKRDNTAAAHTRESKKRRFMP
;
A
#
# COMPACT_ATOMS: atom_id res chain seq x y z
N MET A 1 -20.64 -2.23 -7.21
CA MET A 1 -19.75 -1.39 -8.04
C MET A 1 -18.48 -1.18 -7.24
N ASP A 2 -17.43 -1.93 -7.55
CA ASP A 2 -16.16 -1.87 -6.82
C ASP A 2 -15.37 -0.63 -7.23
N HIS A 3 -15.21 0.32 -6.30
CA HIS A 3 -14.49 1.57 -6.52
C HIS A 3 -13.04 1.54 -6.02
N LEU A 4 -12.51 0.37 -5.67
CA LEU A 4 -11.13 0.22 -5.21
C LEU A 4 -10.18 0.01 -6.39
N ARG A 5 -9.51 1.07 -6.84
CA ARG A 5 -8.55 1.03 -7.96
C ARG A 5 -7.16 1.43 -7.45
N ARG A 6 -6.13 0.64 -7.79
CA ARG A 6 -4.77 0.85 -7.27
C ARG A 6 -4.14 2.11 -7.87
N LEU A 7 -3.18 2.73 -7.17
CA LEU A 7 -2.41 3.87 -7.71
C LEU A 7 -1.66 3.54 -9.02
N LYS A 8 -1.30 2.27 -9.26
CA LYS A 8 -0.72 1.82 -10.53
C LYS A 8 -1.78 1.75 -11.63
N ASP A 9 -2.97 1.28 -11.30
CA ASP A 9 -4.11 1.22 -12.22
C ASP A 9 -4.61 2.63 -12.53
N GLY A 10 -4.56 3.55 -11.56
CA GLY A 10 -4.88 4.96 -11.76
C GLY A 10 -4.02 5.61 -12.84
N LYS A 11 -2.72 5.30 -12.91
CA LYS A 11 -1.85 5.80 -14.00
C LYS A 11 -2.30 5.27 -15.36
N LEU A 12 -2.59 3.97 -15.46
CA LEU A 12 -3.10 3.35 -16.68
C LEU A 12 -4.42 4.00 -17.12
N LEU A 13 -5.36 4.15 -16.18
CA LEU A 13 -6.68 4.71 -16.42
C LEU A 13 -6.65 6.18 -16.81
N LEU A 14 -5.64 6.93 -16.37
CA LEU A 14 -5.41 8.33 -16.75
C LEU A 14 -4.47 8.48 -17.95
N GLY A 15 -4.11 7.37 -18.62
CA GLY A 15 -3.20 7.38 -19.76
C GLY A 15 -1.79 7.89 -19.43
N GLN A 16 -1.37 7.84 -18.16
CA GLN A 16 -0.05 8.29 -17.73
C GLN A 16 1.03 7.22 -17.99
N GLN A 17 2.19 7.69 -18.43
CA GLN A 17 3.39 6.88 -18.55
C GLN A 17 3.80 6.31 -17.18
N SER A 18 4.07 5.01 -17.16
CA SER A 18 4.57 4.31 -15.99
C SER A 18 6.07 4.57 -15.77
N GLY A 19 6.64 4.09 -14.65
CA GLY A 19 8.05 4.29 -14.33
C GLY A 19 8.39 5.63 -13.68
N PHE A 20 9.67 6.02 -13.77
CA PHE A 20 10.23 7.22 -13.14
C PHE A 20 10.11 8.44 -14.06
N THR A 21 8.93 9.08 -14.02
CA THR A 21 8.61 10.23 -14.87
C THR A 21 8.73 11.55 -14.10
N LYS A 22 9.00 12.66 -14.80
CA LYS A 22 9.20 13.99 -14.19
C LYS A 22 7.95 14.50 -13.46
N TYR A 23 6.75 14.34 -14.03
CA TYR A 23 5.51 14.86 -13.47
C TYR A 23 4.50 13.76 -13.12
N PRO A 24 4.77 12.87 -12.15
CA PRO A 24 3.95 11.68 -11.91
C PRO A 24 2.62 11.97 -11.19
N CYS A 25 2.41 13.17 -10.64
CA CYS A 25 1.15 13.56 -10.01
C CYS A 25 0.11 13.91 -11.09
N PHE A 26 -1.10 13.37 -10.97
CA PHE A 26 -2.22 13.66 -11.87
C PHE A 26 -3.04 14.89 -11.46
N ILE A 27 -2.75 15.47 -10.30
CA ILE A 27 -3.46 16.65 -9.75
C ILE A 27 -2.67 17.93 -10.01
N CYS A 28 -1.34 17.88 -9.84
CA CYS A 28 -0.46 19.04 -9.98
C CYS A 28 0.82 18.71 -10.74
N MET A 29 1.60 19.74 -11.03
CA MET A 29 2.88 19.70 -11.72
C MET A 29 4.05 19.43 -10.76
N TRP A 30 3.87 18.49 -9.83
CA TRP A 30 4.93 18.04 -8.92
C TRP A 30 6.10 17.44 -9.70
N ASP A 31 7.27 18.09 -9.60
CA ASP A 31 8.49 17.64 -10.25
C ASP A 31 9.21 16.60 -9.39
N SER A 32 9.12 15.33 -9.77
CA SER A 32 9.76 14.21 -9.04
C SER A 32 11.28 14.27 -9.01
N ARG A 33 11.90 15.14 -9.83
CA ARG A 33 13.34 15.32 -9.91
C ARG A 33 13.83 16.46 -9.00
N ASP A 34 12.95 17.35 -8.55
CA ASP A 34 13.27 18.51 -7.71
C ASP A 34 13.34 18.16 -6.21
N ARG A 35 14.38 17.41 -5.83
CA ARG A 35 14.56 16.92 -4.46
C ARG A 35 14.69 18.02 -3.42
N VAL A 36 15.13 19.22 -3.82
CA VAL A 36 15.32 20.36 -2.92
C VAL A 36 13.98 20.90 -2.44
N GLN A 37 13.01 21.01 -3.35
CA GLN A 37 11.70 21.60 -3.04
C GLN A 37 10.71 20.61 -2.42
N HIS A 38 10.96 19.30 -2.48
CA HIS A 38 9.98 18.28 -2.09
C HIS A 38 9.43 18.40 -0.66
N TYR A 39 10.24 18.85 0.30
CA TYR A 39 9.84 19.01 1.70
C TYR A 39 9.47 20.45 2.07
N VAL A 40 9.76 21.42 1.20
CA VAL A 40 9.53 22.85 1.45
C VAL A 40 8.24 23.30 0.76
N LYS A 41 8.06 22.89 -0.50
CA LYS A 41 6.96 23.32 -1.34
C LYS A 41 5.79 22.36 -1.23
N LYS A 42 4.74 22.82 -0.54
CA LYS A 42 3.46 22.10 -0.43
C LYS A 42 2.59 22.31 -1.66
N GLU A 43 2.51 23.53 -2.17
CA GLU A 43 1.65 23.90 -3.30
C GLU A 43 2.44 23.87 -4.61
N TRP A 44 1.96 23.09 -5.57
CA TRP A 44 2.54 22.97 -6.90
C TRP A 44 1.54 23.47 -7.94
N PRO A 45 2.01 24.00 -9.09
CA PRO A 45 1.10 24.47 -10.13
C PRO A 45 0.08 23.39 -10.48
N ALA A 46 -1.18 23.77 -10.61
CA ALA A 46 -2.24 22.83 -10.93
C ALA A 46 -1.95 22.15 -12.27
N ARG A 47 -2.39 20.90 -12.42
CA ARG A 47 -2.40 20.25 -13.72
C ARG A 47 -3.78 20.47 -14.32
N ASP A 48 -3.91 21.38 -15.26
CA ASP A 48 -5.24 21.73 -15.78
C ASP A 48 -5.82 20.59 -16.64
N GLN A 49 -5.01 20.03 -17.54
CA GLN A 49 -5.44 19.04 -18.53
C GLN A 49 -4.49 17.82 -18.61
N LEU A 50 -5.04 16.69 -19.08
CA LEU A 50 -4.34 15.45 -19.35
C LEU A 50 -4.22 15.24 -20.87
N VAL A 51 -3.38 16.05 -21.53
CA VAL A 51 -3.22 16.03 -22.99
C VAL A 51 -2.18 14.98 -23.41
N PRO A 52 -2.53 13.98 -24.25
CA PRO A 52 -1.57 13.01 -24.78
C PRO A 52 -0.36 13.66 -25.43
N GLY A 53 0.83 13.10 -25.20
CA GLY A 53 2.11 13.65 -25.64
C GLY A 53 2.71 14.71 -24.71
N ALA A 54 1.95 15.26 -23.77
CA ALA A 54 2.44 16.28 -22.84
C ALA A 54 2.64 15.75 -21.43
N ARG A 55 3.72 16.20 -20.78
CA ARG A 55 3.89 16.14 -19.30
C ARG A 55 3.62 14.76 -18.69
N ASN A 56 4.02 13.69 -19.38
CA ASN A 56 3.88 12.25 -19.07
C ASN A 56 2.56 11.56 -19.42
N ILE A 57 1.67 12.18 -20.18
CA ILE A 57 0.46 11.54 -20.71
C ILE A 57 0.79 10.91 -22.05
N ILE A 58 0.49 9.62 -22.22
CA ILE A 58 0.75 8.84 -23.45
C ILE A 58 -0.54 8.39 -24.15
N HIS A 59 -1.66 8.35 -23.42
CA HIS A 59 -2.97 7.99 -23.96
C HIS A 59 -4.05 8.90 -23.39
N GLU A 60 -5.22 8.92 -24.04
CA GLU A 60 -6.38 9.61 -23.50
C GLU A 60 -6.84 8.94 -22.19
N PRO A 61 -7.25 9.72 -21.17
CA PRO A 61 -7.81 9.16 -19.94
C PRO A 61 -9.11 8.39 -20.21
N PHE A 62 -9.19 7.16 -19.71
CA PHE A 62 -10.42 6.36 -19.74
C PHE A 62 -11.43 6.79 -18.68
N VAL A 63 -10.98 7.48 -17.63
CA VAL A 63 -11.82 7.94 -16.53
C VAL A 63 -11.45 9.34 -16.10
N ASP A 64 -12.43 10.03 -15.54
CA ASP A 64 -12.21 11.30 -14.88
C ASP A 64 -11.24 11.13 -13.69
N ARG A 65 -10.26 12.03 -13.58
CA ARG A 65 -9.31 12.09 -12.47
C ARG A 65 -9.99 12.27 -11.11
N GLU A 66 -11.16 12.90 -11.06
CA GLU A 66 -11.91 13.09 -9.82
C GLU A 66 -12.49 11.76 -9.29
N LYS A 67 -12.59 10.74 -10.16
CA LYS A 67 -13.02 9.38 -9.78
C LYS A 67 -11.86 8.48 -9.36
N ILE A 68 -10.63 8.98 -9.36
CA ILE A 68 -9.46 8.21 -8.93
C ILE A 68 -9.29 8.32 -7.43
N LEU A 69 -9.46 7.19 -6.75
CA LEU A 69 -9.16 7.05 -5.33
C LEU A 69 -7.69 6.70 -5.11
N ILE A 70 -7.17 7.09 -3.95
CA ILE A 70 -5.82 6.76 -3.50
C ILE A 70 -5.94 5.77 -2.34
N PRO A 71 -5.78 4.45 -2.57
CA PRO A 71 -6.07 3.46 -1.54
C PRO A 71 -5.10 3.56 -0.33
N PRO A 72 -5.60 3.55 0.91
CA PRO A 72 -4.79 3.69 2.12
C PRO A 72 -3.74 2.59 2.28
N LEU A 73 -4.06 1.37 1.85
CA LEU A 73 -3.10 0.26 1.88
C LEU A 73 -1.85 0.61 1.10
N HIS A 74 -1.99 1.14 -0.12
CA HIS A 74 -0.84 1.53 -0.92
C HIS A 74 -0.06 2.69 -0.30
N LEU A 75 -0.72 3.64 0.37
CA LEU A 75 -0.04 4.69 1.12
C LEU A 75 0.82 4.08 2.24
N LYS A 76 0.23 3.23 3.09
CA LYS A 76 0.92 2.52 4.16
C LYS A 76 2.13 1.74 3.66
N LEU A 77 1.97 0.95 2.59
CA LEU A 77 3.07 0.23 1.94
C LEU A 77 4.15 1.18 1.40
N GLY A 78 3.75 2.33 0.84
CA GLY A 78 4.67 3.34 0.34
C GLY A 78 5.50 4.03 1.41
N LEU A 79 4.87 4.34 2.55
CA LEU A 79 5.53 4.94 3.71
C LEU A 79 6.53 3.97 4.33
N MET A 80 6.12 2.72 4.57
CA MET A 80 7.02 1.66 5.07
C MET A 80 8.24 1.49 4.15
N LYS A 81 8.01 1.54 2.83
CA LYS A 81 9.07 1.45 1.84
C LYS A 81 10.09 2.58 1.98
N GLN A 82 9.65 3.83 2.17
CA GLN A 82 10.56 4.96 2.33
C GLN A 82 11.29 4.92 3.67
N PHE A 83 10.59 4.61 4.76
CA PHE A 83 11.19 4.40 6.08
C PHE A 83 12.34 3.39 6.01
N THR A 84 12.08 2.19 5.47
CA THR A 84 13.08 1.11 5.41
C THR A 84 14.27 1.48 4.52
N ARG A 85 14.03 2.22 3.44
CA ARG A 85 15.10 2.68 2.54
C ARG A 85 16.03 3.68 3.23
N ALA A 86 15.53 4.51 4.11
CA ALA A 86 16.30 5.51 4.85
C ALA A 86 17.11 4.93 6.02
N LEU A 87 16.74 3.74 6.54
CA LEU A 87 17.49 3.11 7.64
C LEU A 87 18.96 2.89 7.29
N ASP A 88 19.83 2.96 8.30
CA ASP A 88 21.20 2.47 8.19
C ASP A 88 21.19 0.95 7.94
N LYS A 89 21.86 0.49 6.87
CA LYS A 89 21.84 -0.93 6.46
C LYS A 89 22.71 -1.80 7.35
N ASP A 90 23.65 -1.19 8.08
CA ASP A 90 24.46 -1.87 9.09
C ASP A 90 23.91 -1.63 10.51
N GLY A 91 22.87 -0.79 10.63
CA GLY A 91 22.24 -0.40 11.87
C GLY A 91 21.41 -1.50 12.54
N ARG A 92 21.20 -1.36 13.85
CA ARG A 92 20.43 -2.32 14.67
C ARG A 92 18.99 -2.51 14.17
N CYS A 93 18.32 -1.42 13.78
CA CYS A 93 16.94 -1.46 13.28
C CYS A 93 16.81 -2.26 11.98
N PHE A 94 17.71 -2.07 11.02
CA PHE A 94 17.68 -2.81 9.76
C PHE A 94 18.01 -4.29 9.97
N ASN A 95 19.03 -4.58 10.79
CA ASN A 95 19.38 -5.94 11.16
C ASN A 95 18.23 -6.68 11.87
N TYR A 96 17.45 -5.97 12.72
CA TYR A 96 16.24 -6.52 13.32
C TYR A 96 15.22 -6.94 12.26
N LEU A 97 14.95 -6.08 11.26
CA LEU A 97 14.00 -6.40 10.18
C LEU A 97 14.37 -7.66 9.42
N CYS A 98 15.66 -7.86 9.12
CA CYS A 98 16.16 -9.06 8.46
C CYS A 98 15.92 -10.32 9.30
N ARG A 99 16.14 -10.25 10.61
CA ARG A 99 15.91 -11.37 11.55
C ARG A 99 14.43 -11.66 11.78
N ALA A 100 13.59 -10.61 11.85
CA ALA A 100 12.16 -10.74 12.10
C ALA A 100 11.40 -11.42 10.95
N PHE A 101 11.97 -11.38 9.74
CA PHE A 101 11.39 -11.95 8.52
C PHE A 101 12.41 -12.78 7.73
N PRO A 102 12.81 -13.97 8.23
CA PRO A 102 13.83 -14.80 7.58
C PRO A 102 13.41 -15.34 6.20
N ARG A 103 12.11 -15.27 5.87
CA ARG A 103 11.56 -15.61 4.55
C ARG A 103 11.70 -14.48 3.51
N LEU A 104 12.07 -13.27 3.94
CA LEU A 104 12.40 -12.16 3.05
C LEU A 104 13.90 -12.11 2.84
N THR A 105 14.33 -11.94 1.59
CA THR A 105 15.75 -11.69 1.32
C THR A 105 16.14 -10.29 1.79
N SER A 106 17.43 -10.09 2.06
CA SER A 106 17.97 -8.79 2.45
C SER A 106 17.64 -7.71 1.41
N GLU A 107 17.63 -8.05 0.11
CA GLU A 107 17.29 -7.14 -0.98
C GLU A 107 15.83 -6.71 -0.93
N LYS A 108 14.90 -7.63 -0.59
CA LYS A 108 13.48 -7.28 -0.40
C LYS A 108 13.30 -6.34 0.78
N VAL A 109 13.98 -6.60 1.90
CA VAL A 109 13.98 -5.72 3.08
C VAL A 109 14.57 -4.36 2.72
N LYS A 110 15.76 -4.31 2.10
CA LYS A 110 16.43 -3.09 1.62
C LYS A 110 15.57 -2.28 0.66
N ALA A 111 14.84 -2.96 -0.22
CA ALA A 111 13.92 -2.33 -1.15
C ALA A 111 12.63 -1.81 -0.47
N GLY A 112 12.38 -2.19 0.78
CA GLY A 112 11.20 -1.83 1.56
C GLY A 112 9.95 -2.60 1.12
N ILE A 113 10.12 -3.84 0.69
CA ILE A 113 9.03 -4.69 0.18
C ILE A 113 8.44 -5.48 1.34
N PHE A 114 7.35 -4.95 1.89
CA PHE A 114 6.54 -5.60 2.92
C PHE A 114 5.09 -5.71 2.46
N ASN A 115 4.35 -6.65 3.04
CA ASN A 115 2.90 -6.73 2.89
C ASN A 115 2.17 -6.16 4.14
N GLY A 116 0.85 -6.01 4.04
CA GLY A 116 0.02 -5.50 5.14
C GLY A 116 0.22 -6.26 6.46
N PRO A 117 0.13 -7.60 6.49
CA PRO A 117 0.36 -8.40 7.69
C PRO A 117 1.73 -8.18 8.35
N GLN A 118 2.81 -8.12 7.57
CA GLN A 118 4.17 -7.88 8.09
C GLN A 118 4.27 -6.51 8.78
N ILE A 119 3.71 -5.46 8.18
CA ILE A 119 3.69 -4.12 8.79
C ILE A 119 2.89 -4.13 10.08
N ARG A 120 1.70 -4.77 10.11
CA ARG A 120 0.90 -4.88 11.33
C ARG A 120 1.63 -5.63 12.44
N LYS A 121 2.44 -6.65 12.11
CA LYS A 121 3.31 -7.34 13.08
C LYS A 121 4.30 -6.35 13.69
N LEU A 122 5.03 -5.61 12.87
CA LEU A 122 6.01 -4.61 13.34
C LEU A 122 5.39 -3.50 14.19
N ILE A 123 4.17 -3.03 13.85
CA ILE A 123 3.48 -2.00 14.64
C ILE A 123 3.21 -2.45 16.08
N LYS A 124 3.00 -3.75 16.29
CA LYS A 124 2.73 -4.35 17.61
C LYS A 124 4.00 -4.83 18.32
N ASP A 125 5.16 -4.76 17.67
CA ASP A 125 6.41 -5.34 18.13
C ASP A 125 7.23 -4.30 18.91
N THR A 126 7.24 -4.43 20.25
CA THR A 126 7.99 -3.53 21.12
C THR A 126 9.50 -3.71 20.96
N GLU A 127 9.97 -4.93 20.68
CA GLU A 127 11.38 -5.22 20.48
C GLU A 127 11.90 -4.59 19.19
N PHE A 128 11.06 -4.55 18.14
CA PHE A 128 11.39 -3.78 16.95
C PHE A 128 11.62 -2.31 17.27
N GLN A 129 10.74 -1.69 18.06
CA GLN A 129 10.91 -0.28 18.45
C GLN A 129 12.16 -0.07 19.31
N ASN A 130 12.50 -1.01 20.19
CA ASN A 130 13.69 -0.97 21.04
C ASN A 130 15.01 -1.05 20.24
N SER A 131 14.97 -1.60 19.03
CA SER A 131 16.14 -1.67 18.15
C SER A 131 16.54 -0.33 17.51
N MET A 132 15.65 0.67 17.55
CA MET A 132 15.77 1.93 16.82
C MET A 132 16.64 2.96 17.56
N ASN A 133 17.37 3.77 16.79
CA ASN A 133 17.93 5.02 17.32
C ASN A 133 16.86 6.13 17.46
N THR A 134 17.24 7.29 17.97
CA THR A 134 16.31 8.41 18.20
C THR A 134 15.57 8.88 16.94
N LEU A 135 16.27 9.01 15.80
CA LEU A 135 15.67 9.47 14.54
C LEU A 135 14.73 8.42 13.95
N GLU A 136 15.17 7.16 13.93
CA GLU A 136 14.39 6.02 13.48
C GLU A 136 13.10 5.87 14.31
N CYS A 137 13.22 5.96 15.63
CA CYS A 137 12.09 5.84 16.56
C CYS A 137 11.09 6.99 16.39
N ALA A 138 11.56 8.23 16.22
CA ALA A 138 10.69 9.36 15.96
C ALA A 138 9.91 9.20 14.64
N ALA A 139 10.60 8.83 13.56
CA ALA A 139 9.98 8.56 12.27
C ALA A 139 8.98 7.38 12.36
N TRP A 140 9.36 6.28 13.01
CA TRP A 140 8.48 5.13 13.19
C TRP A 140 7.22 5.47 13.99
N LYS A 141 7.36 6.13 15.15
CA LYS A 141 6.21 6.54 15.97
C LYS A 141 5.26 7.45 15.19
N SER A 142 5.80 8.44 14.47
CA SER A 142 4.96 9.33 13.64
C SER A 142 4.23 8.58 12.52
N PHE A 143 4.89 7.60 11.89
CA PHE A 143 4.26 6.71 10.92
C PHE A 143 3.12 5.89 11.54
N VAL A 144 3.34 5.28 12.70
CA VAL A 144 2.31 4.52 13.42
C VAL A 144 1.11 5.41 13.77
N GLN A 145 1.34 6.65 14.19
CA GLN A 145 0.27 7.62 14.47
C GLN A 145 -0.57 7.91 13.22
N VAL A 146 0.05 8.10 12.04
CA VAL A 146 -0.68 8.29 10.78
C VAL A 146 -1.44 7.02 10.37
N VAL A 147 -0.85 5.84 10.56
CA VAL A 147 -1.55 4.58 10.24
C VAL A 147 -2.82 4.40 11.08
N ASN A 148 -2.74 4.67 12.39
CA ASN A 148 -3.84 4.41 13.31
C ASN A 148 -4.93 5.50 13.28
N ASN A 149 -4.57 6.76 13.04
CA ASN A 149 -5.49 7.90 13.19
C ASN A 149 -5.89 8.55 11.86
N PHE A 150 -5.35 8.08 10.73
CA PHE A 150 -5.69 8.61 9.42
C PHE A 150 -5.96 7.51 8.40
N LEU A 151 -5.06 6.52 8.27
CA LEU A 151 -5.22 5.45 7.27
C LEU A 151 -6.18 4.32 7.67
N GLY A 152 -6.87 4.47 8.81
CA GLY A 152 -7.83 3.52 9.35
C GLY A 152 -9.29 3.87 9.02
N ASN A 153 -10.23 3.33 9.79
CA ASN A 153 -11.66 3.56 9.62
C ASN A 153 -12.10 4.97 10.07
N THR A 154 -11.31 5.61 10.92
CA THR A 154 -11.58 6.92 11.47
C THR A 154 -10.46 7.88 11.09
N LYS A 155 -10.85 9.07 10.62
CA LYS A 155 -9.95 10.18 10.35
C LYS A 155 -9.99 11.13 11.54
N ALA A 156 -8.88 11.23 12.27
CA ALA A 156 -8.79 12.08 13.44
C ALA A 156 -8.83 13.57 13.06
N ALA A 157 -9.45 14.41 13.88
CA ALA A 157 -9.54 15.86 13.62
C ALA A 157 -8.16 16.51 13.45
N ASN A 158 -7.14 16.03 14.17
CA ASN A 158 -5.76 16.52 14.10
C ASN A 158 -4.90 15.84 13.02
N HIS A 159 -5.49 15.13 12.04
CA HIS A 159 -4.74 14.38 11.02
C HIS A 159 -3.70 15.23 10.26
N ALA A 160 -4.02 16.49 9.93
CA ALA A 160 -3.10 17.39 9.25
C ALA A 160 -1.80 17.60 10.05
N ARG A 161 -1.90 17.71 11.38
CA ARG A 161 -0.74 17.80 12.27
C ARG A 161 0.04 16.49 12.28
N LEU A 162 -0.65 15.34 12.39
CA LEU A 162 0.00 14.03 12.39
C LEU A 162 0.81 13.78 11.10
N ILE A 163 0.23 14.13 9.95
CA ILE A 163 0.89 14.00 8.65
C ILE A 163 2.10 14.94 8.58
N SER A 164 1.96 16.21 8.98
CA SER A 164 3.07 17.18 8.96
C SER A 164 4.23 16.72 9.83
N THR A 165 3.95 16.28 11.07
CA THR A 165 4.94 15.71 11.98
C THR A 165 5.63 14.47 11.39
N MET A 166 4.89 13.60 10.71
CA MET A 166 5.48 12.44 10.03
C MET A 166 6.38 12.84 8.86
N ILE A 167 5.97 13.81 8.04
CA ILE A 167 6.77 14.30 6.91
C ILE A 167 8.09 14.91 7.40
N GLU A 168 8.07 15.72 8.46
CA GLU A 168 9.27 16.28 9.09
C GLU A 168 10.19 15.20 9.67
N ALA A 169 9.63 14.20 10.37
CA ALA A 169 10.42 13.11 10.92
C ALA A 169 11.06 12.25 9.82
N PHE A 170 10.32 12.01 8.73
CA PHE A 170 10.85 11.31 7.56
C PHE A 170 11.95 12.11 6.87
N GLN A 171 11.81 13.44 6.77
CA GLN A 171 12.86 14.31 6.24
C GLN A 171 14.14 14.21 7.08
N LYS A 172 14.02 14.30 8.41
CA LYS A 172 15.16 14.19 9.35
C LYS A 172 15.83 12.83 9.29
N LEU A 173 15.08 11.75 9.05
CA LEU A 173 15.63 10.41 8.85
C LEU A 173 16.35 10.27 7.49
N GLY A 174 16.15 11.19 6.54
CA GLY A 174 16.73 11.11 5.20
C GLY A 174 15.88 10.32 4.21
N CYS A 175 14.57 10.16 4.47
CA CYS A 175 13.65 9.60 3.48
C CYS A 175 13.60 10.48 2.23
N LEU A 176 13.46 9.85 1.06
CA LEU A 176 13.13 10.56 -0.17
C LEU A 176 11.61 10.73 -0.26
N MET A 177 11.15 11.92 -0.65
CA MET A 177 9.73 12.18 -0.89
C MET A 177 9.23 11.32 -2.05
N SER A 178 8.35 10.38 -1.74
CA SER A 178 7.68 9.58 -2.77
C SER A 178 6.40 10.25 -3.23
N ILE A 179 5.90 9.87 -4.42
CA ILE A 179 4.59 10.34 -4.90
C ILE A 179 3.45 10.11 -3.89
N LYS A 180 3.53 9.02 -3.11
CA LYS A 180 2.55 8.70 -2.06
C LYS A 180 2.64 9.65 -0.86
N MET A 181 3.86 10.02 -0.48
CA MET A 181 4.08 11.04 0.55
C MET A 181 3.65 12.42 0.05
N HIS A 182 3.92 12.73 -1.23
CA HIS A 182 3.45 13.97 -1.84
C HIS A 182 1.91 14.07 -1.81
N PHE A 183 1.17 13.01 -2.15
CA PHE A 183 -0.29 13.03 -2.01
C PHE A 183 -0.74 13.30 -0.56
N LEU A 184 -0.07 12.68 0.43
CA LEU A 184 -0.38 12.94 1.83
C LEU A 184 -0.04 14.39 2.24
N PHE A 185 1.01 14.98 1.70
CA PHE A 185 1.45 16.31 2.09
C PHE A 185 0.67 17.42 1.38
N SER A 186 0.47 17.29 0.08
CA SER A 186 -0.07 18.34 -0.80
C SER A 186 -1.54 18.16 -1.19
N HIS A 187 -2.10 16.95 -1.02
CA HIS A 187 -3.44 16.61 -1.52
C HIS A 187 -4.30 15.90 -0.46
N MET A 188 -4.26 16.39 0.78
CA MET A 188 -5.01 15.80 1.91
C MET A 188 -6.53 15.83 1.69
N GLU A 189 -7.01 16.85 0.97
CA GLU A 189 -8.41 17.07 0.63
C GLU A 189 -9.01 15.97 -0.25
N LYS A 190 -8.17 15.18 -0.94
CA LYS A 190 -8.61 14.08 -1.79
C LYS A 190 -8.96 12.80 -1.02
N PHE A 191 -8.64 12.74 0.27
CA PHE A 191 -8.90 11.55 1.07
C PHE A 191 -10.30 11.62 1.71
N PRO A 192 -11.17 10.61 1.46
CA PRO A 192 -12.48 10.54 2.10
C PRO A 192 -12.36 10.39 3.63
N GLU A 193 -13.45 10.64 4.35
CA GLU A 193 -13.48 10.54 5.81
C GLU A 193 -13.23 9.12 6.33
N ASN A 194 -13.77 8.10 5.65
CA ASN A 194 -13.54 6.70 6.00
C ASN A 194 -12.62 6.04 4.97
N LEU A 195 -11.31 6.17 5.21
CA LEU A 195 -10.29 5.55 4.38
C LEU A 195 -10.29 4.02 4.49
N GLY A 196 -10.50 3.47 5.68
CA GLY A 196 -10.50 2.03 5.91
C GLY A 196 -11.55 1.26 5.09
N ALA A 197 -12.72 1.86 4.84
CA ALA A 197 -13.72 1.30 3.94
C ALA A 197 -13.25 1.20 2.48
N MET A 198 -12.29 2.06 2.10
CA MET A 198 -11.65 2.13 0.78
C MET A 198 -10.27 1.46 0.79
N SER A 199 -10.07 0.46 1.64
CA SER A 199 -8.81 -0.27 1.75
C SER A 199 -8.80 -1.50 0.84
N ASP A 200 -7.77 -1.65 -0.01
CA ASP A 200 -7.55 -2.84 -0.87
C ASP A 200 -7.01 -4.06 -0.08
N GLU A 201 -7.25 -4.11 1.23
CA GLU A 201 -6.77 -5.21 2.08
C GLU A 201 -7.50 -6.52 1.78
N GLN A 202 -8.76 -6.45 1.34
CA GLN A 202 -9.50 -7.63 0.89
C GLN A 202 -8.92 -8.19 -0.41
N GLY A 203 -8.56 -7.34 -1.37
CA GLY A 203 -7.90 -7.76 -2.61
C GLY A 203 -6.53 -8.41 -2.37
N GLU A 204 -5.73 -7.85 -1.45
CA GLU A 204 -4.46 -8.49 -1.05
C GLU A 204 -4.65 -9.82 -0.31
N ARG A 205 -5.73 -9.98 0.46
CA ARG A 205 -6.08 -11.28 1.08
C ARG A 205 -6.47 -12.30 0.02
N PHE A 206 -7.30 -11.90 -0.94
CA PHE A 206 -7.65 -12.75 -2.08
C PHE A 206 -6.40 -13.25 -2.81
N HIS A 207 -5.42 -12.40 -3.09
CA HIS A 207 -4.16 -12.83 -3.71
C HIS A 207 -3.38 -13.85 -2.87
N GLN A 208 -3.39 -13.73 -1.54
CA GLN A 208 -2.74 -14.70 -0.65
C GLN A 208 -3.47 -16.05 -0.63
N ASP A 209 -4.80 -16.03 -0.62
CA ASP A 209 -5.63 -17.23 -0.66
C ASP A 209 -5.47 -17.93 -2.02
N MET A 210 -5.53 -17.17 -3.12
CA MET A 210 -5.33 -17.68 -4.47
C MET A 210 -3.96 -18.30 -4.67
N ARG A 211 -2.91 -17.73 -4.09
CA ARG A 211 -1.58 -18.34 -4.12
C ARG A 211 -1.57 -19.73 -3.48
N GLN A 212 -2.23 -19.90 -2.33
CA GLN A 212 -2.29 -21.22 -1.67
C GLN A 212 -3.10 -22.22 -2.49
N ILE A 213 -4.18 -21.77 -3.14
CA ILE A 213 -4.97 -22.58 -4.06
C ILE A 213 -4.14 -22.97 -5.28
N GLU A 214 -3.42 -22.03 -5.89
CA GLU A 214 -2.55 -22.29 -7.04
C GLU A 214 -1.44 -23.30 -6.70
N GLU A 215 -0.80 -23.16 -5.54
CA GLU A 215 0.20 -24.13 -5.03
C GLU A 215 -0.41 -25.53 -4.87
N ARG A 216 -1.64 -25.64 -4.33
CA ARG A 216 -2.37 -26.93 -4.19
C ARG A 216 -2.68 -27.57 -5.55
N TYR A 217 -3.00 -26.76 -6.55
CA TYR A 217 -3.37 -27.20 -7.89
C TYR A 217 -2.17 -27.26 -8.86
N GLN A 218 -0.95 -27.04 -8.37
CA GLN A 218 0.30 -27.08 -9.14
C GLN A 218 0.31 -26.11 -10.34
N GLY A 219 -0.26 -24.92 -10.16
CA GLY A 219 -0.35 -23.91 -11.21
C GLY A 219 -1.42 -24.18 -12.27
N ARG A 220 -2.29 -25.18 -12.09
CA ARG A 220 -3.44 -25.40 -12.98
C ARG A 220 -4.55 -24.39 -12.67
N TRP A 221 -4.90 -23.60 -13.69
CA TRP A 221 -5.99 -22.61 -13.64
C TRP A 221 -7.20 -23.14 -14.41
N ASP A 222 -8.04 -23.94 -13.75
CA ASP A 222 -9.25 -24.51 -14.36
C ASP A 222 -10.53 -24.18 -13.57
N ALA A 223 -11.68 -24.52 -14.16
CA ALA A 223 -12.98 -24.29 -13.54
C ALA A 223 -13.15 -25.06 -12.22
N VAL A 224 -12.45 -26.19 -12.04
CA VAL A 224 -12.52 -27.02 -10.84
C VAL A 224 -11.78 -26.35 -9.69
N MET A 225 -10.62 -25.75 -9.94
CA MET A 225 -9.89 -24.95 -8.97
C MET A 225 -10.73 -23.77 -8.47
N MET A 226 -11.34 -23.02 -9.39
CA MET A 226 -12.20 -21.90 -9.02
C MET A 226 -13.46 -22.35 -8.26
N ALA A 227 -14.05 -23.49 -8.64
CA ALA A 227 -15.16 -24.08 -7.91
C ALA A 227 -14.78 -24.49 -6.48
N ASP A 228 -13.61 -25.10 -6.28
CA ASP A 228 -13.10 -25.47 -4.95
C ASP A 228 -12.79 -24.25 -4.08
N TYR A 229 -12.25 -23.18 -4.67
CA TYR A 229 -12.06 -21.90 -3.97
C TYR A 229 -13.39 -21.31 -3.50
N CYS A 230 -14.36 -21.17 -4.42
CA CYS A 230 -15.71 -20.70 -4.09
C CYS A 230 -16.39 -21.59 -3.03
N TRP A 231 -16.16 -22.90 -3.10
CA TRP A 231 -16.67 -23.87 -2.13
C TRP A 231 -16.04 -23.70 -0.75
N SER A 232 -14.72 -23.47 -0.71
CA SER A 232 -13.98 -23.20 0.52
C SER A 232 -14.51 -21.95 1.22
N LEU A 233 -14.75 -20.86 0.48
CA LEU A 233 -15.36 -19.64 1.00
C LEU A 233 -16.77 -19.88 1.58
N LYS A 234 -17.59 -20.71 0.91
CA LYS A 234 -18.92 -21.07 1.42
C LYS A 234 -18.83 -21.87 2.70
N ARG A 235 -17.97 -22.90 2.75
CA ARG A 235 -17.82 -23.79 3.89
C ARG A 235 -17.33 -23.05 5.15
N ASP A 236 -16.43 -22.10 4.99
CA ASP A 236 -15.83 -21.37 6.10
C ASP A 236 -16.75 -20.23 6.62
N ASN A 237 -17.97 -20.10 6.06
CA ASN A 237 -19.01 -19.22 6.58
C ASN A 237 -19.64 -19.82 7.84
N THR A 238 -19.29 -19.27 9.01
CA THR A 238 -19.77 -19.72 10.32
C THR A 238 -21.27 -19.52 10.55
N ALA A 239 -21.96 -18.75 9.70
CA ALA A 239 -23.40 -18.52 9.78
C ALA A 239 -24.24 -19.60 9.06
N ALA A 240 -23.61 -20.49 8.30
CA ALA A 240 -24.31 -21.52 7.52
C ALA A 240 -24.03 -22.92 8.08
N ALA A 241 -25.10 -23.65 8.43
CA ALA A 241 -24.98 -25.06 8.80
C ALA A 241 -24.74 -25.88 7.53
N HIS A 242 -23.57 -26.52 7.45
CA HIS A 242 -23.19 -27.36 6.31
C HIS A 242 -23.07 -28.82 6.74
N THR A 243 -23.97 -29.67 6.24
CA THR A 243 -23.86 -31.13 6.30
C THR A 243 -23.29 -31.66 4.99
N ARG A 244 -22.18 -32.39 5.06
CA ARG A 244 -21.58 -33.04 3.90
C ARG A 244 -22.32 -34.36 3.62
N GLU A 245 -23.23 -34.38 2.66
CA GLU A 245 -23.72 -35.65 2.11
C GLU A 245 -22.65 -36.24 1.18
N SER A 246 -21.87 -37.19 1.69
CA SER A 246 -21.08 -38.08 0.84
C SER A 246 -21.98 -39.19 0.33
N LYS A 247 -22.44 -39.12 -0.92
CA LYS A 247 -22.99 -40.30 -1.61
C LYS A 247 -21.86 -41.29 -1.85
N LYS A 248 -21.61 -42.19 -0.89
CA LYS A 248 -20.75 -43.37 -1.12
C LYS A 248 -21.40 -44.19 -2.25
N ARG A 249 -20.87 -44.11 -3.46
CA ARG A 249 -21.11 -45.17 -4.45
C ARG A 249 -20.35 -46.40 -3.94
N ARG A 250 -21.08 -47.42 -3.49
CA ARG A 250 -20.49 -48.76 -3.38
C ARG A 250 -20.11 -49.17 -4.80
N PHE A 251 -18.83 -49.43 -5.04
CA PHE A 251 -18.49 -50.31 -6.15
C PHE A 251 -19.15 -51.64 -5.83
N MET A 252 -20.05 -52.11 -6.71
CA MET A 252 -20.58 -53.46 -6.58
C MET A 252 -19.45 -54.46 -6.82
N PRO A 253 -19.49 -55.64 -6.17
CA PRO A 253 -18.48 -56.68 -6.30
C PRO A 253 -18.24 -57.12 -7.74
#